data_AF-A0A355BJF5-F1
#
_entry.id   AF-A0A355BJF5-F1
#
_cell.length_a   1.000
_cell.length_b   1.000
_cell.length_c   1.000
_cell.angle_alpha   90.00
_cell.angle_beta   90.00
_cell.angle_gamma   90.00
#
_symmetry.space_group_name_H-M   'P 1'
#
loop_
_entity.id
_entity.type
_entity.pdbx_description
1 polymer ?
#
loop_
_entity_poly.entity_id
_entity_poly.type
_entity_poly.pdbx_seq_one_letter_code
_entity_poly.pdbx_strand_id
1 'polypeptide(L)'
;SFRPEFLNRVDEVIVFHQLEKEELREIVDLMIGELAVRLKEYGLVIKLTDAAKDHLTDAGYDPTFGARPLRRAIQRQIEDELSEKMLAGEFEHGDLIMVDVADGKLTFAKGTQPSQPIADEDSEA
;
A
#
# COMPACT_ATOMS: atom_id res chain seq x y z
N SER A 1 11.81 -36.40 -7.46
CA SER A 1 12.43 -36.56 -8.77
C SER A 1 11.34 -36.88 -9.78
N PHE A 2 11.10 -35.99 -10.74
CA PHE A 2 10.08 -36.21 -11.77
C PHE A 2 10.54 -37.27 -12.77
N ARG A 3 9.61 -38.06 -13.35
CA ARG A 3 9.95 -39.12 -14.30
C ARG A 3 10.44 -38.53 -15.64
N PRO A 4 11.38 -39.19 -16.35
CA PRO A 4 11.94 -38.68 -17.60
C PRO A 4 10.89 -38.38 -18.69
N GLU A 5 9.82 -39.17 -18.77
CA GLU A 5 8.71 -38.94 -19.73
C GLU A 5 7.92 -37.65 -19.47
N PHE A 6 7.91 -37.15 -18.22
CA PHE A 6 7.20 -35.93 -17.85
C PHE A 6 7.96 -34.68 -18.29
N LEU A 7 9.28 -34.66 -18.12
CA LEU A 7 10.14 -33.56 -18.58
C LEU A 7 10.09 -33.40 -20.10
N ASN A 8 9.93 -34.50 -20.83
CA ASN A 8 9.82 -34.48 -22.29
C ASN A 8 8.45 -33.99 -22.83
N ARG A 9 7.50 -33.63 -21.94
CA ARG A 9 6.22 -32.97 -22.29
C ARG A 9 6.14 -31.52 -21.80
N VAL A 10 7.21 -30.99 -21.22
CA VAL A 10 7.31 -29.60 -20.80
C VAL A 10 8.12 -28.88 -21.88
N ASP A 11 7.45 -28.05 -22.67
CA ASP A 11 8.07 -27.35 -23.80
C ASP A 11 9.05 -26.25 -23.35
N GLU A 12 8.81 -25.65 -22.19
CA GLU A 12 9.65 -24.56 -21.65
C GLU A 12 9.63 -24.55 -20.11
N VAL A 13 10.79 -24.26 -19.50
CA VAL A 13 10.94 -24.15 -18.05
C VAL A 13 11.07 -22.67 -17.69
N ILE A 14 10.08 -22.12 -16.98
CA ILE A 14 10.11 -20.74 -16.49
C ILE A 14 10.82 -20.71 -15.14
N VAL A 15 11.93 -19.98 -15.06
CA VAL A 15 12.67 -19.75 -13.81
C VAL A 15 12.19 -18.44 -13.20
N PHE A 16 11.73 -18.49 -11.95
CA PHE A 16 11.38 -17.30 -11.19
C PHE A 16 12.58 -16.87 -10.35
N HIS A 17 13.05 -15.65 -10.60
CA HIS A 17 14.08 -15.01 -9.79
C HIS A 17 13.51 -14.51 -8.46
N GLN A 18 14.36 -14.39 -7.45
CA GLN A 18 13.97 -13.75 -6.20
C GLN A 18 13.75 -12.26 -6.45
N LEU A 19 12.80 -11.68 -5.72
CA LEU A 19 12.50 -10.26 -5.81
C LEU A 19 13.61 -9.44 -5.16
N GLU A 20 14.07 -8.41 -5.86
CA GLU A 20 14.93 -7.37 -5.33
C GLU A 20 14.13 -6.35 -4.50
N LYS A 21 14.82 -5.52 -3.71
CA LYS A 21 14.17 -4.56 -2.80
C LYS A 21 13.36 -3.51 -3.56
N GLU A 22 13.86 -3.12 -4.71
CA GLU A 22 13.25 -2.17 -5.64
C GLU A 22 11.94 -2.73 -6.20
N GLU A 23 11.93 -4.00 -6.63
CA GLU A 23 10.73 -4.67 -7.12
C GLU A 23 9.66 -4.83 -6.01
N LEU A 24 10.09 -5.05 -4.76
CA LEU A 24 9.18 -5.07 -3.63
C LEU A 24 8.55 -3.70 -3.37
N ARG A 25 9.32 -2.62 -3.54
CA ARG A 25 8.80 -1.25 -3.42
C ARG A 25 7.73 -0.97 -4.47
N GLU A 26 7.92 -1.44 -5.70
CA GLU A 26 6.88 -1.36 -6.75
C GLU A 26 5.62 -2.14 -6.37
N ILE A 27 5.78 -3.33 -5.77
CA ILE A 27 4.64 -4.11 -5.27
C ILE A 27 3.92 -3.36 -4.15
N VAL A 28 4.64 -2.71 -3.22
CA VAL A 28 4.02 -1.85 -2.19
C VAL A 28 3.20 -0.76 -2.86
N ASP A 29 3.76 -0.07 -3.86
CA ASP A 29 3.05 1.01 -4.56
C ASP A 29 1.78 0.54 -5.26
N LEU A 30 1.81 -0.62 -5.91
CA LEU A 30 0.64 -1.24 -6.52
C LEU A 30 -0.45 -1.54 -5.47
N MET A 31 -0.07 -2.16 -4.36
CA MET A 31 -1.00 -2.53 -3.29
C MET A 31 -1.62 -1.32 -2.59
N ILE A 32 -0.82 -0.29 -2.36
CA ILE A 32 -1.29 0.97 -1.81
C ILE A 32 -2.18 1.71 -2.80
N GLY A 33 -1.91 1.60 -4.11
CA GLY A 33 -2.81 2.07 -5.16
C GLY A 33 -4.18 1.41 -5.09
N GLU A 34 -4.24 0.09 -4.95
CA GLU A 34 -5.50 -0.66 -4.76
C GLU A 34 -6.25 -0.21 -3.50
N LEU A 35 -5.53 0.03 -2.40
CA LEU A 35 -6.11 0.56 -1.17
C LEU A 35 -6.63 2.00 -1.37
N ALA A 36 -5.88 2.85 -2.05
CA ALA A 36 -6.27 4.24 -2.31
C ALA A 36 -7.55 4.32 -3.15
N VAL A 37 -7.76 3.40 -4.09
CA VAL A 37 -9.03 3.30 -4.85
C VAL A 37 -10.19 2.99 -3.91
N ARG A 38 -10.04 2.01 -3.01
CA ARG A 38 -11.07 1.69 -2.01
C ARG A 38 -11.35 2.86 -1.06
N LEU A 39 -10.31 3.56 -0.58
CA LEU A 39 -10.46 4.71 0.31
C LEU A 39 -11.18 5.89 -0.37
N LYS A 40 -10.98 6.09 -1.67
CA LYS A 40 -11.71 7.11 -2.43
C LYS A 40 -13.21 6.90 -2.44
N GLU A 41 -13.70 5.66 -2.36
CA GLU A 41 -15.15 5.39 -2.25
C GLU A 41 -15.73 5.92 -0.93
N TYR A 42 -14.90 6.03 0.11
CA TYR A 42 -15.23 6.68 1.39
C TYR A 42 -14.91 8.18 1.39
N GLY A 43 -14.40 8.72 0.28
CA GLY A 43 -13.92 10.09 0.11
C GLY A 43 -12.64 10.43 0.88
N LEU A 44 -11.85 9.42 1.21
CA LEU A 44 -10.56 9.57 1.85
C LEU A 44 -9.46 9.46 0.80
N VAL A 45 -8.37 10.19 1.00
CA VAL A 45 -7.16 10.08 0.18
C VAL A 45 -6.02 9.61 1.07
N ILE A 46 -5.21 8.67 0.61
CA ILE A 46 -4.02 8.21 1.34
C ILE A 46 -2.75 8.57 0.57
N LYS A 47 -1.72 8.98 1.30
CA LYS A 47 -0.35 9.14 0.82
C LYS A 47 0.62 8.53 1.82
N LEU A 48 1.65 7.85 1.32
CA LEU A 48 2.73 7.31 2.13
C LEU A 48 4.01 8.09 1.84
N THR A 49 4.81 8.36 2.88
CA THR A 49 6.18 8.85 2.71
C THR A 49 7.07 7.73 2.16
N ASP A 50 8.21 8.11 1.59
CA ASP A 50 9.22 7.14 1.17
C ASP A 50 9.72 6.29 2.34
N ALA A 51 9.85 6.87 3.53
CA ALA A 51 10.24 6.16 4.74
C ALA A 51 9.20 5.10 5.15
N ALA A 52 7.90 5.40 5.05
CA ALA A 52 6.85 4.42 5.30
C ALA A 52 6.87 3.28 4.29
N LYS A 53 7.12 3.57 3.01
CA LYS A 53 7.27 2.54 1.97
C LYS A 53 8.46 1.63 2.24
N ASP A 54 9.60 2.22 2.59
CA ASP A 54 10.80 1.44 2.93
C ASP A 54 10.58 0.56 4.17
N HIS A 55 9.88 1.08 5.18
CA HIS A 55 9.51 0.30 6.36
C HIS A 55 8.63 -0.90 6.01
N LEU A 56 7.62 -0.71 5.15
CA LEU A 56 6.74 -1.79 4.71
C LEU A 56 7.50 -2.84 3.89
N THR A 57 8.41 -2.40 3.00
CA THR A 57 9.27 -3.28 2.21
C THR A 57 10.16 -4.13 3.12
N ASP A 58 10.81 -3.51 4.12
CA ASP A 58 11.69 -4.21 5.05
C ASP A 58 10.91 -5.19 5.96
N ALA A 59 9.69 -4.82 6.39
CA ALA A 59 8.83 -5.70 7.19
C ALA A 59 8.21 -6.86 6.37
N GLY A 60 8.06 -6.68 5.06
CA GLY A 60 7.43 -7.63 4.16
C GLY A 60 8.39 -8.53 3.38
N TYR A 61 9.70 -8.26 3.46
CA TYR A 61 10.73 -9.05 2.79
C TYR A 61 11.08 -10.31 3.58
N ASP A 62 10.87 -11.46 2.94
CA ASP A 62 11.41 -12.74 3.42
C ASP A 62 12.08 -13.48 2.26
N PRO A 63 13.39 -13.81 2.33
CA PRO A 63 14.10 -14.51 1.27
C PRO A 63 13.53 -15.89 0.92
N THR A 64 12.83 -16.53 1.87
CA THR A 64 12.21 -17.86 1.71
C THR A 64 10.79 -17.75 1.19
N PHE A 65 10.04 -16.72 1.59
CA PHE A 65 8.61 -16.57 1.26
C PHE A 65 8.31 -15.49 0.20
N GLY A 66 9.34 -14.77 -0.30
CA GLY A 66 9.20 -13.68 -1.26
C GLY A 66 8.35 -12.53 -0.70
N ALA A 67 7.54 -11.90 -1.56
CA ALA A 67 6.62 -10.81 -1.17
C ALA A 67 5.35 -11.29 -0.44
N ARG A 68 5.17 -12.60 -0.17
CA ARG A 68 3.95 -13.09 0.49
C ARG A 68 3.70 -12.46 1.87
N PRO A 69 4.72 -12.23 2.71
CA PRO A 69 4.55 -11.52 3.97
C PRO A 69 4.15 -10.05 3.80
N LEU A 70 4.56 -9.41 2.69
CA LEU A 70 4.26 -8.00 2.39
C LEU A 70 2.77 -7.69 2.41
N ARG A 71 1.96 -8.54 1.78
CA ARG A 71 0.49 -8.37 1.79
C ARG A 71 -0.07 -8.38 3.20
N ARG A 72 0.44 -9.25 4.08
CA ARG A 72 0.01 -9.30 5.49
C ARG A 72 0.51 -8.09 6.28
N ALA A 73 1.71 -7.60 5.97
CA ALA A 73 2.27 -6.41 6.61
C ALA A 73 1.41 -5.17 6.28
N ILE A 74 1.08 -4.96 5.00
CA ILE A 74 0.20 -3.87 4.57
C ILE A 74 -1.18 -4.01 5.21
N GLN A 75 -1.78 -5.19 5.19
CA GLN A 75 -3.09 -5.40 5.81
C GLN A 75 -3.08 -5.01 7.30
N ARG A 76 -2.12 -5.53 8.08
CA ARG A 76 -2.08 -5.30 9.54
C ARG A 76 -1.65 -3.89 9.91
N GLN A 77 -0.62 -3.36 9.26
CA GLN A 77 -0.02 -2.09 9.66
C GLN A 77 -0.70 -0.89 9.01
N ILE A 78 -1.47 -1.08 7.93
CA ILE A 78 -2.20 -0.03 7.23
C ILE A 78 -3.71 -0.26 7.30
N GLU A 79 -4.25 -1.34 6.71
CA GLU A 79 -5.70 -1.48 6.56
C GLU A 79 -6.43 -1.62 7.90
N ASP A 80 -5.91 -2.45 8.81
CA ASP A 80 -6.52 -2.68 10.12
C ASP A 80 -6.48 -1.39 10.97
N GLU A 81 -5.32 -0.73 11.04
CA GLU A 81 -5.13 0.54 11.77
C GLU A 81 -6.00 1.68 11.22
N LEU A 82 -6.10 1.81 9.89
CA LEU A 82 -6.99 2.79 9.27
C LEU A 82 -8.45 2.51 9.61
N SER A 83 -8.86 1.25 9.59
CA SER A 83 -10.23 0.85 9.91
C SER A 83 -10.57 1.24 11.35
N GLU A 84 -9.69 0.96 12.31
CA GLU A 84 -9.88 1.36 13.71
C GLU A 84 -9.98 2.88 13.86
N LYS A 85 -9.10 3.63 13.21
CA LYS A 85 -9.09 5.11 13.26
C LYS A 85 -10.32 5.74 12.60
N MET A 86 -10.79 5.17 11.50
CA MET A 86 -12.05 5.59 10.86
C MET A 86 -13.24 5.31 11.77
N LEU A 87 -13.30 4.15 12.42
CA LEU A 87 -14.35 3.82 13.40
C LEU A 87 -14.31 4.72 14.64
N ALA A 88 -13.12 5.17 15.04
CA ALA A 88 -12.94 6.13 16.12
C ALA A 88 -13.32 7.59 15.73
N GLY A 89 -13.59 7.85 14.44
CA GLY A 89 -13.87 9.18 13.91
C GLY A 89 -12.62 10.07 13.78
N GLU A 90 -11.42 9.49 13.80
CA GLU A 90 -10.18 10.26 13.60
C GLU A 90 -10.04 10.78 12.17
N PHE A 91 -10.63 10.10 11.17
CA PHE A 91 -10.61 10.49 9.76
C PHE A 91 -12.03 10.57 9.20
N GLU A 92 -12.34 11.67 8.53
CA GLU A 92 -13.65 11.97 7.97
C GLU A 92 -13.56 12.22 6.45
N HIS A 93 -14.72 12.22 5.80
CA HIS A 93 -14.82 12.45 4.37
C HIS A 93 -14.09 13.74 3.93
N GLY A 94 -13.25 13.64 2.90
CA GLY A 94 -12.42 14.73 2.39
C GLY A 94 -11.02 14.80 2.99
N ASP A 95 -10.74 14.04 4.06
CA ASP A 95 -9.42 14.03 4.67
C ASP A 95 -8.37 13.38 3.77
N LEU A 96 -7.18 13.99 3.78
CA LEU A 96 -5.96 13.35 3.30
C LEU A 96 -5.29 12.68 4.50
N ILE A 97 -5.00 11.40 4.39
CA ILE A 97 -4.27 10.62 5.38
C ILE A 97 -2.82 10.54 4.93
N MET A 98 -1.93 11.12 5.73
CA MET A 98 -0.49 11.04 5.55
C MET A 98 0.05 9.94 6.46
N VAL A 99 0.65 8.93 5.83
CA VAL A 99 1.30 7.81 6.52
C VAL A 99 2.81 8.02 6.51
N ASP A 100 3.41 8.01 7.69
CA ASP A 100 4.85 8.12 7.89
C ASP A 100 5.35 7.07 8.90
N VAL A 101 6.66 6.99 9.14
CA VAL A 101 7.24 6.11 10.15
C VAL A 101 7.86 6.92 11.29
N ALA A 102 7.52 6.58 12.53
CA ALA A 102 8.13 7.14 13.73
C ALA A 102 8.36 6.02 14.75
N ASP A 103 9.52 6.02 15.41
CA ASP A 103 9.90 5.02 16.42
C ASP A 103 9.74 3.55 15.96
N GLY A 104 9.97 3.31 14.66
CA GLY A 104 9.84 1.98 14.05
C GLY A 104 8.41 1.48 13.89
N LYS A 105 7.42 2.39 13.94
CA LYS A 105 6.00 2.10 13.70
C LYS A 105 5.41 3.08 12.69
N LEU A 106 4.39 2.62 11.96
CA LEU A 106 3.63 3.49 11.08
C LEU A 106 2.76 4.43 11.90
N THR A 107 2.73 5.68 11.47
CA THR A 107 1.94 6.76 12.04
C THR A 107 1.02 7.34 10.99
N PHE A 108 -0.16 7.78 11.43
CA PHE A 108 -1.21 8.30 10.56
C PHE A 108 -1.57 9.70 11.04
N ALA A 109 -1.50 10.67 10.13
CA ALA A 109 -1.84 12.06 10.42
C ALA A 109 -2.78 12.61 9.35
N LYS A 110 -3.61 13.61 9.72
CA LYS A 110 -4.34 14.39 8.73
C LYS A 110 -3.36 15.27 7.96
N GLY A 111 -3.20 15.00 6.68
CA GLY A 111 -2.54 15.88 5.75
C GLY A 111 -3.45 17.04 5.36
N THR A 112 -2.87 18.22 5.19
CA THR A 112 -3.57 19.34 4.56
C THR A 112 -3.62 19.07 3.06
N GLN A 113 -4.81 18.86 2.49
CA GLN A 113 -5.01 19.09 1.06
C GLN A 113 -4.53 20.51 0.77
N PRO A 114 -3.59 20.76 -0.16
CA PRO A 114 -3.39 22.13 -0.63
C PRO A 114 -4.76 22.58 -1.13
N SER A 115 -5.34 23.55 -0.44
CA SER A 115 -6.62 24.15 -0.73
C SER A 115 -6.65 24.52 -2.22
N GLN A 116 -7.27 23.68 -3.04
CA GLN A 116 -7.79 24.15 -4.30
C GLN A 116 -8.86 25.17 -3.91
N PRO A 117 -8.72 26.44 -4.32
CA PRO A 117 -9.74 27.42 -4.03
C PRO A 117 -11.03 26.88 -4.62
N ILE A 118 -12.01 26.72 -3.74
CA ILE A 118 -13.41 26.53 -4.12
C ILE A 118 -13.68 27.74 -5.01
N ALA A 119 -13.82 27.51 -6.32
CA ALA A 119 -14.33 28.53 -7.19
C ALA A 119 -15.76 28.77 -6.72
N ASP A 120 -15.96 29.86 -5.99
CA ASP A 120 -17.26 30.44 -5.72
C ASP A 120 -17.84 30.87 -7.08
N GLU A 121 -18.40 29.92 -7.83
CA GLU A 121 -19.36 30.19 -8.89
C GLU A 121 -20.74 29.95 -8.30
N ASP A 122 -21.17 30.88 -7.44
CA ASP A 122 -22.57 31.28 -7.30
C ASP A 122 -22.65 32.62 -6.53
N SER A 123 -22.65 33.75 -7.25
CA SER A 123 -23.66 34.81 -7.07
C SER A 123 -23.43 36.03 -7.99
N GLU A 124 -24.54 36.56 -8.51
CA GLU A 124 -24.76 37.87 -9.17
C GLU A 124 -24.39 37.94 -10.66
N ALA A 125 -25.32 38.14 -11.61
CA ALA A 125 -26.67 38.70 -11.56
C ALA A 125 -27.53 38.24 -12.77
#